data_AF-A0A6S6PA11-F1
#
_entry.id   AF-A0A6S6PA11-F1
#
_cell.length_a   1.000
_cell.length_b   1.000
_cell.length_c   1.000
_cell.angle_alpha   90.00
_cell.angle_beta   90.00
_cell.angle_gamma   90.00
#
_symmetry.space_group_name_H-M   'P 1'
#
loop_
_entity.id
_entity.type
_entity.pdbx_description
1 polymer ?
#
loop_
_entity_poly.entity_id
_entity_poly.type
_entity_poly.pdbx_seq_one_letter_code
_entity_poly.pdbx_strand_id
1 'polypeptide(L)'
;MFRELLVAASIAGAAVGLAPGAVADPSNDYHDDPGRYPTDVPGMSYEAKLGAPCYSWERNVFGRGRGGEPLQCKWIPNQWPPVYTGFWTATYALHGVQDIGAPCPGPQSAAQAPDGRPLLCVGARGWQPTVLTGSGLHPA
;
A
#
# COMPACT_ATOMS: atom_id res chain seq x y z
N MET A 1 -30.26 -42.84 44.07
CA MET A 1 -29.80 -41.43 44.09
C MET A 1 -28.56 -41.16 43.21
N PHE A 2 -27.64 -42.12 43.00
CA PHE A 2 -26.47 -41.94 42.12
C PHE A 2 -26.75 -41.93 40.60
N ARG A 3 -27.92 -42.37 40.16
CA ARG A 3 -28.28 -42.44 38.73
C ARG A 3 -28.75 -41.11 38.14
N GLU A 4 -29.28 -40.21 38.96
CA GLU A 4 -29.82 -38.93 38.45
C GLU A 4 -28.74 -37.85 38.31
N LEU A 5 -27.70 -37.90 39.15
CA LEU A 5 -26.54 -36.99 39.09
C LEU A 5 -25.72 -37.14 37.80
N LEU A 6 -25.68 -38.34 37.21
CA LEU A 6 -24.94 -38.60 35.97
C LEU A 6 -25.63 -38.02 34.72
N VAL A 7 -26.97 -37.94 34.71
CA VAL A 7 -27.73 -37.44 33.55
C VAL A 7 -27.70 -35.91 33.47
N ALA A 8 -27.68 -35.22 34.62
CA ALA A 8 -27.59 -33.77 34.66
C ALA A 8 -26.23 -33.24 34.16
N ALA A 9 -25.13 -33.97 34.42
CA ALA A 9 -23.79 -33.57 34.03
C ALA A 9 -23.56 -33.60 32.50
N SER A 10 -24.16 -34.54 31.78
CA SER A 10 -23.98 -34.66 30.33
C SER A 10 -24.68 -33.57 29.53
N ILE A 11 -25.80 -33.01 30.03
CA ILE A 11 -26.55 -31.96 29.34
C ILE A 11 -25.84 -30.60 29.48
N ALA A 12 -25.22 -30.34 30.64
CA ALA A 12 -24.46 -29.11 30.86
C ALA A 12 -23.17 -29.06 30.01
N GLY A 13 -22.49 -30.19 29.80
CA GLY A 13 -21.27 -30.25 28.98
C GLY A 13 -21.51 -29.99 27.48
N ALA A 14 -22.64 -30.46 26.94
CA ALA A 14 -22.98 -30.27 25.53
C ALA A 14 -23.28 -28.79 25.17
N ALA A 15 -23.76 -27.99 26.13
CA ALA A 15 -24.08 -26.59 25.89
C ALA A 15 -22.84 -25.69 25.74
N VAL A 16 -21.69 -26.05 26.36
CA VAL A 16 -20.46 -25.24 26.29
C VAL A 16 -19.64 -25.54 25.03
N GLY A 17 -19.75 -26.75 24.45
CA GLY A 17 -19.00 -27.16 23.25
C GLY A 17 -19.58 -26.67 21.93
N LEU A 18 -20.82 -26.18 21.91
CA LEU A 18 -21.52 -25.69 20.71
C LEU A 18 -21.54 -24.17 20.60
N ALA A 19 -20.96 -23.45 21.56
CA ALA A 19 -20.75 -22.01 21.39
C ALA A 19 -19.83 -21.81 20.17
N PRO A 20 -20.23 -21.00 19.17
CA PRO A 20 -19.31 -20.59 18.12
C PRO A 20 -18.07 -20.03 18.81
N GLY A 21 -16.89 -20.56 18.46
CA GLY A 21 -15.66 -19.94 18.91
C GLY A 21 -15.73 -18.47 18.53
N ALA A 22 -15.60 -17.58 19.51
CA ALA A 22 -15.36 -16.18 19.23
C ALA A 22 -14.02 -16.11 18.50
N VAL A 23 -14.07 -16.25 17.18
CA VAL A 23 -12.97 -15.85 16.32
C VAL A 23 -12.78 -14.37 16.60
N ALA A 24 -11.60 -14.01 17.10
CA ALA A 24 -11.23 -12.62 17.17
C ALA A 24 -11.46 -12.02 15.79
N ASP A 25 -12.16 -10.89 15.73
CA ASP A 25 -12.19 -10.01 14.55
C ASP A 25 -10.75 -9.96 14.00
N PRO A 26 -10.52 -10.07 12.68
CA PRO A 26 -9.17 -10.00 12.13
C PRO A 26 -8.49 -8.81 12.79
N SER A 27 -7.36 -9.08 13.43
CA SER A 27 -6.71 -8.16 14.34
C SER A 27 -6.66 -6.75 13.72
N ASN A 28 -6.69 -5.71 14.55
CA ASN A 28 -6.37 -4.32 14.15
C ASN A 28 -4.90 -4.18 13.65
N ASP A 29 -4.30 -5.27 13.18
CA ASP A 29 -3.11 -5.27 12.39
C ASP A 29 -3.49 -4.82 10.98
N TYR A 30 -3.13 -3.58 10.68
CA TYR A 30 -3.14 -3.04 9.33
C TYR A 30 -2.04 -3.70 8.49
N HIS A 31 -2.12 -5.02 8.30
CA HIS A 31 -1.24 -5.76 7.39
C HIS A 31 -1.66 -5.41 5.97
N ASP A 32 -0.85 -4.61 5.29
CA ASP A 32 -1.08 -4.29 3.89
C ASP A 32 -0.55 -5.47 3.05
N ASP A 33 -1.45 -6.21 2.40
CA ASP A 33 -1.09 -7.40 1.60
C ASP A 33 -1.19 -7.12 0.09
N PRO A 34 -0.41 -7.84 -0.75
CA PRO A 34 -0.53 -7.80 -2.20
C PRO A 34 -1.96 -7.96 -2.73
N GLY A 35 -2.40 -6.99 -3.55
CA GLY A 35 -3.69 -7.04 -4.23
C GLY A 35 -4.88 -6.65 -3.35
N ARG A 36 -4.62 -6.18 -2.12
CA ARG A 36 -5.64 -5.64 -1.22
C ARG A 36 -6.29 -4.38 -1.79
N TYR A 37 -5.57 -3.58 -2.59
CA TYR A 37 -6.09 -2.33 -3.13
C TYR A 37 -6.19 -2.40 -4.66
N PRO A 38 -7.29 -1.90 -5.25
CA PRO A 38 -7.49 -1.94 -6.71
C PRO A 38 -6.49 -1.05 -7.47
N THR A 39 -5.78 -0.16 -6.77
CA THR A 39 -4.77 0.73 -7.32
C THR A 39 -3.35 0.22 -7.13
N ASP A 40 -3.19 -1.03 -6.65
CA ASP A 40 -1.89 -1.66 -6.55
C ASP A 40 -1.25 -1.84 -7.93
N VAL A 41 0.07 -1.70 -7.96
CA VAL A 41 0.89 -1.76 -9.18
C VAL A 41 1.93 -2.87 -9.06
N PRO A 42 2.42 -3.41 -10.18
CA PRO A 42 3.54 -4.35 -10.16
C PRO A 42 4.74 -3.78 -9.40
N GLY A 43 5.33 -4.58 -8.52
CA GLY A 43 6.48 -4.16 -7.70
C GLY A 43 6.13 -3.25 -6.50
N MET A 44 4.85 -3.15 -6.12
CA MET A 44 4.41 -2.44 -4.92
C MET A 44 5.11 -2.97 -3.65
N SER A 45 5.72 -2.09 -2.87
CA SER A 45 6.29 -2.43 -1.56
C SER A 45 5.24 -2.31 -0.44
N TYR A 46 4.94 -3.40 0.25
CA TYR A 46 3.99 -3.40 1.38
C TYR A 46 4.66 -3.14 2.74
N GLU A 47 5.98 -2.95 2.73
CA GLU A 47 6.77 -2.60 3.93
C GLU A 47 7.11 -1.10 3.96
N ALA A 48 6.49 -0.31 3.08
CA ALA A 48 6.77 1.12 2.98
C ALA A 48 6.35 1.83 4.28
N LYS A 49 7.22 2.71 4.78
CA LYS A 49 6.95 3.48 6.01
C LYS A 49 7.31 4.92 5.75
N LEU A 50 6.38 5.84 6.02
CA LEU A 50 6.60 7.27 5.78
C LEU A 50 7.92 7.73 6.45
N GLY A 51 8.79 8.37 5.66
CA GLY A 51 10.10 8.84 6.10
C GLY A 51 11.19 7.77 6.24
N ALA A 52 10.87 6.48 6.06
CA ALA A 52 11.87 5.42 6.07
C ALA A 52 12.70 5.41 4.78
N PRO A 53 13.95 4.90 4.82
CA PRO A 53 14.79 4.80 3.63
C PRO A 53 14.22 3.82 2.60
N CYS A 54 14.50 4.08 1.34
CA CYS A 54 14.12 3.23 0.20
C CYS A 54 15.19 3.27 -0.91
N TYR A 55 15.19 2.25 -1.78
CA TYR A 55 16.26 2.05 -2.78
C TYR A 55 15.78 1.96 -4.24
N SER A 56 14.47 2.09 -4.47
CA SER A 56 13.87 2.00 -5.81
C SER A 56 13.07 3.25 -6.12
N TRP A 57 13.73 4.26 -6.70
CA TRP A 57 13.12 5.58 -6.99
C TRP A 57 13.03 5.91 -8.50
N GLU A 58 13.51 5.02 -9.38
CA GLU A 58 13.42 5.18 -10.83
C GLU A 58 12.28 4.36 -11.45
N ARG A 59 12.06 3.15 -10.95
CA ARG A 59 11.01 2.22 -11.38
C ARG A 59 10.40 1.51 -10.18
N ASN A 60 9.14 1.08 -10.31
CA ASN A 60 8.37 0.39 -9.26
C ASN A 60 8.49 1.10 -7.92
N VAL A 61 8.18 2.40 -7.94
CA VAL A 61 8.51 3.33 -6.87
C VAL A 61 7.43 3.44 -5.81
N PHE A 62 6.33 2.71 -5.95
CA PHE A 62 5.17 2.84 -5.08
C PHE A 62 5.19 1.80 -3.97
N GLY A 63 4.61 2.18 -2.83
CA GLY A 63 4.41 1.30 -1.69
C GLY A 63 3.09 1.56 -0.98
N ARG A 64 2.72 0.64 -0.07
CA ARG A 64 1.65 0.79 0.91
C ARG A 64 2.27 0.98 2.28
N GLY A 65 1.95 2.10 2.90
CA GLY A 65 2.17 2.32 4.32
C GLY A 65 0.96 1.92 5.14
N ARG A 66 1.18 1.75 6.45
CA ARG A 66 0.20 1.27 7.43
C ARG A 66 -1.23 1.75 7.13
N GLY A 67 -2.11 0.82 6.80
CA GLY A 67 -3.52 1.07 6.52
C GLY A 67 -3.82 1.39 5.06
N GLY A 68 -2.86 1.14 4.17
CA GLY A 68 -3.02 1.24 2.72
C GLY A 68 -2.66 2.58 2.13
N GLU A 69 -2.03 3.48 2.91
CA GLU A 69 -1.63 4.78 2.40
C GLU A 69 -0.65 4.60 1.23
N PRO A 70 -0.95 5.17 0.04
CA PRO A 70 -0.04 5.08 -1.07
C PRO A 70 1.17 5.98 -0.81
N LEU A 71 2.35 5.37 -0.78
CA LEU A 71 3.64 6.04 -0.64
C LEU A 71 4.43 5.93 -1.94
N GLN A 72 5.37 6.85 -2.12
CA GLN A 72 6.31 6.84 -3.23
C GLN A 72 7.73 7.04 -2.71
N CYS A 73 8.63 6.16 -3.15
CA CYS A 73 10.06 6.27 -2.93
C CYS A 73 10.62 7.39 -3.80
N LYS A 74 11.15 8.44 -3.15
CA LYS A 74 11.76 9.59 -3.83
C LYS A 74 13.18 9.79 -3.35
N TRP A 75 14.12 9.91 -4.28
CA TRP A 75 15.47 10.36 -3.99
C TRP A 75 15.60 11.84 -4.32
N ILE A 76 16.20 12.59 -3.40
CA ILE A 76 16.46 14.02 -3.57
C ILE A 76 17.98 14.16 -3.76
N PRO A 77 18.44 14.69 -4.89
CA PRO A 77 19.86 14.92 -5.12
C PRO A 77 20.42 16.00 -4.17
N ASN A 78 21.74 15.97 -3.94
CA ASN A 78 22.49 17.01 -3.23
C ASN A 78 22.06 17.26 -1.76
N GLN A 79 21.59 16.23 -1.06
CA GLN A 79 21.29 16.31 0.36
C GLN A 79 22.57 16.44 1.21
N TRP A 80 22.52 17.23 2.28
CA TRP A 80 23.61 17.37 3.26
C TRP A 80 23.11 17.12 4.70
N PRO A 81 23.75 16.23 5.49
CA PRO A 81 24.85 15.34 5.12
C PRO A 81 24.46 14.37 3.99
N PRO A 82 25.42 13.84 3.21
CA PRO A 82 25.11 13.00 2.05
C PRO A 82 24.32 11.75 2.45
N VAL A 83 23.19 11.53 1.77
CA VAL A 83 22.35 10.35 1.90
C VAL A 83 22.28 9.64 0.55
N TYR A 84 22.57 8.33 0.57
CA TYR A 84 22.58 7.48 -0.63
C TYR A 84 21.32 6.62 -0.76
N THR A 85 20.26 7.00 -0.05
CA THR A 85 18.95 6.34 -0.06
C THR A 85 17.88 7.35 -0.44
N GLY A 86 16.82 6.89 -1.09
CA GLY A 86 15.58 7.65 -1.18
C GLY A 86 14.82 7.58 0.15
N PHE A 87 13.69 8.26 0.22
CA PHE A 87 12.76 8.20 1.32
C PHE A 87 11.35 7.95 0.82
N TRP A 88 10.59 7.15 1.57
CA TRP A 88 9.16 7.00 1.33
C TRP A 88 8.44 8.29 1.72
N THR A 89 7.71 8.85 0.77
CA THR A 89 6.92 10.08 0.95
C THR A 89 5.47 9.82 0.58
N ALA A 90 4.55 10.60 1.13
CA ALA A 90 3.17 10.58 0.67
C ALA A 90 3.12 10.86 -0.84
N THR A 91 2.31 10.09 -1.56
CA THR A 91 2.05 10.32 -2.97
C THR A 91 0.66 10.88 -3.20
N TYR A 92 0.44 11.38 -4.41
CA TYR A 92 -0.90 11.74 -4.85
C TYR A 92 -1.79 10.49 -4.96
N ALA A 93 -3.08 10.68 -5.25
CA ALA A 93 -3.98 9.57 -5.50
C ALA A 93 -3.38 8.65 -6.58
N LEU A 94 -3.18 7.38 -6.24
CA LEU A 94 -2.59 6.39 -7.12
C LEU A 94 -3.68 5.77 -7.99
N HIS A 95 -3.50 5.76 -9.32
CA HIS A 95 -4.46 5.25 -10.30
C HIS A 95 -4.01 3.95 -10.97
N GLY A 96 -3.21 3.16 -10.26
CA GLY A 96 -2.71 1.88 -10.76
C GLY A 96 -1.78 2.04 -11.96
N VAL A 97 -1.82 1.06 -12.87
CA VAL A 97 -1.05 1.07 -14.11
C VAL A 97 -1.80 1.84 -15.19
N GLN A 98 -1.11 2.75 -15.88
CA GLN A 98 -1.67 3.60 -16.94
C GLN A 98 -0.71 3.72 -18.12
N ASP A 99 -1.26 3.85 -19.33
CA ASP A 99 -0.46 4.08 -20.53
C ASP A 99 0.01 5.53 -20.63
N ILE A 100 1.24 5.72 -21.12
CA ILE A 100 1.80 7.06 -21.36
C ILE A 100 0.97 7.76 -22.44
N GLY A 101 0.57 9.01 -22.17
CA GLY A 101 -0.25 9.83 -23.04
C GLY A 101 -1.76 9.58 -22.93
N ALA A 102 -2.20 8.54 -22.20
CA ALA A 102 -3.61 8.30 -21.98
C ALA A 102 -4.25 9.42 -21.13
N PRO A 103 -5.55 9.72 -21.32
CA PRO A 103 -6.24 10.72 -20.51
C PRO A 103 -6.16 10.40 -19.02
N CYS A 104 -6.04 11.44 -18.20
CA CYS A 104 -5.89 11.33 -16.76
C CYS A 104 -6.90 12.24 -16.04
N PRO A 105 -7.29 11.92 -14.79
CA PRO A 105 -8.43 12.56 -14.12
C PRO A 105 -8.20 14.02 -13.74
N GLY A 106 -6.94 14.45 -13.62
CA GLY A 106 -6.58 15.82 -13.31
C GLY A 106 -5.25 15.95 -12.60
N PRO A 107 -4.82 17.19 -12.27
CA PRO A 107 -3.61 17.42 -11.49
C PRO A 107 -3.68 16.68 -10.14
N GLN A 108 -2.54 16.48 -9.48
CA GLN A 108 -2.44 15.72 -8.23
C GLN A 108 -2.93 14.27 -8.35
N SER A 109 -2.55 13.63 -9.45
CA SER A 109 -2.81 12.21 -9.70
C SER A 109 -1.50 11.52 -10.09
N ALA A 110 -1.25 10.35 -9.51
CA ALA A 110 -0.08 9.52 -9.78
C ALA A 110 -0.50 8.17 -10.38
N ALA A 111 0.37 7.59 -11.21
CA ALA A 111 0.19 6.25 -11.77
C ALA A 111 1.56 5.60 -12.04
N GLN A 112 1.55 4.35 -12.49
CA GLN A 112 2.74 3.65 -12.96
C GLN A 112 2.58 3.27 -14.43
N ALA A 113 3.61 3.45 -15.24
CA ALA A 113 3.64 2.92 -16.61
C ALA A 113 3.74 1.40 -16.61
N PRO A 114 3.35 0.70 -17.70
CA PRO A 114 3.54 -0.75 -17.81
C PRO A 114 4.99 -1.20 -17.60
N ASP A 115 5.96 -0.31 -17.86
CA ASP A 115 7.39 -0.57 -17.66
C ASP A 115 7.92 -0.17 -16.27
N GLY A 116 7.03 0.21 -15.35
CA GLY A 116 7.37 0.52 -13.96
C GLY A 116 7.75 1.97 -13.68
N ARG A 117 7.86 2.84 -14.69
CA ARG A 117 8.17 4.27 -14.44
C ARG A 117 7.00 4.97 -13.74
N PRO A 118 7.27 5.87 -12.77
CA PRO A 118 6.22 6.71 -12.20
C PRO A 118 5.68 7.70 -13.23
N LEU A 119 4.37 7.96 -13.15
CA LEU A 119 3.63 8.88 -14.00
C LEU A 119 2.96 9.97 -13.16
N LEU A 120 2.88 11.17 -13.71
CA LEU A 120 2.02 12.26 -13.25
C LEU A 120 1.04 12.66 -14.35
N CYS A 121 -0.13 13.13 -13.95
CA CYS A 121 -1.10 13.70 -14.87
C CYS A 121 -0.71 15.13 -15.25
N VAL A 122 -0.56 15.40 -16.54
CA VAL A 122 -0.06 16.69 -17.07
C VAL A 122 -1.05 17.30 -18.04
N GLY A 123 -2.23 17.68 -17.53
CA GLY A 123 -3.28 18.36 -18.30
C GLY A 123 -3.59 17.62 -19.61
N ALA A 124 -3.57 18.35 -20.72
CA ALA A 124 -3.87 17.81 -22.05
C ALA A 124 -2.87 16.74 -22.55
N ARG A 125 -1.67 16.66 -21.96
CA ARG A 125 -0.69 15.61 -22.30
C ARG A 125 -1.02 14.25 -21.67
N GLY A 126 -2.03 14.18 -20.82
CA GLY A 126 -2.38 12.93 -20.15
C GLY A 126 -1.31 12.48 -19.15
N TRP A 127 -1.18 11.17 -18.97
CA TRP A 127 -0.14 10.57 -18.13
C TRP A 127 1.24 10.72 -18.74
N GLN A 128 2.18 11.30 -18.01
CA GLN A 128 3.55 11.49 -18.48
C GLN A 128 4.55 10.90 -17.48
N PRO A 129 5.60 10.20 -17.96
CA PRO A 129 6.68 9.74 -17.10
C PRO A 129 7.27 10.88 -16.31
N THR A 130 7.66 10.61 -15.07
CA THR A 130 8.31 11.61 -14.25
C THR A 130 9.76 11.31 -14.04
N VAL A 131 10.56 12.37 -14.04
CA VAL A 131 11.91 12.39 -13.49
C VAL A 131 11.89 13.15 -12.17
N LEU A 132 12.55 12.59 -11.16
CA LEU A 132 12.87 13.33 -9.94
C LEU A 132 14.04 14.26 -10.23
N THR A 133 13.81 15.56 -10.11
CA THR A 133 14.86 16.58 -10.15
C THR A 133 15.01 17.19 -8.75
N GLY A 134 16.05 17.99 -8.54
CA GLY A 134 16.23 18.74 -7.29
C GLY A 134 15.09 19.70 -6.94
N SER A 135 14.20 20.01 -7.90
CA SER A 135 13.02 20.88 -7.70
C SER A 135 11.69 20.12 -7.64
N GLY A 136 11.70 18.78 -7.63
CA GLY A 136 10.50 17.96 -7.49
C GLY A 136 10.32 16.90 -8.59
N LEU A 137 9.10 16.35 -8.70
CA LEU A 137 8.73 15.45 -9.80
C LEU A 137 8.31 16.27 -11.02
N HIS A 138 9.00 16.07 -12.14
CA HIS A 138 8.71 16.77 -13.40
C HIS A 138 8.44 15.77 -14.52
N PRO A 139 7.63 16.14 -15.53
CA PRO A 139 7.52 15.34 -16.75
C PRO A 139 8.91 15.14 -17.37
N ALA A 140 9.23 13.90 -17.73
CA ALA A 140 10.46 13.50 -18.41
C ALA A 140 10.53 14.04 -19.84
#